data_AF-A0A2D6IU65-F1
#
_entry.id   AF-A0A2D6IU65-F1
#
_cell.length_a   1.000
_cell.length_b   1.000
_cell.length_c   1.000
_cell.angle_alpha   90.00
_cell.angle_beta   90.00
_cell.angle_gamma   90.00
#
_symmetry.space_group_name_H-M   'P 1'
#
loop_
_entity.id
_entity.type
_entity.pdbx_description
1 polymer ?
#
loop_
_entity_poly.entity_id
_entity_poly.type
_entity_poly.pdbx_seq_one_letter_code
_entity_poly.pdbx_strand_id
1 'polypeptide(L)'
;MLNILALLVTGTVIIPIGAYLVGRYVVGPYEGSSGLAGYLGTIYLSAWHGDIAALWLILAPLQIAAVRLIGLWLYRREWVVPGSS
;
A
#
# COMPACT_ATOMS: atom_id res chain seq x y z
N MET A 1 13.17 12.64 2.70
CA MET A 1 12.69 12.36 1.33
C MET A 1 12.89 10.91 0.90
N LEU A 2 14.08 10.32 1.06
CA LEU A 2 14.37 8.94 0.64
C LEU A 2 13.34 7.91 1.12
N ASN A 3 12.92 7.98 2.40
CA ASN A 3 11.95 7.05 2.97
C ASN A 3 10.55 7.15 2.32
N ILE A 4 10.12 8.35 1.95
CA ILE A 4 8.80 8.56 1.31
C ILE A 4 8.84 8.02 -0.12
N LEU A 5 9.92 8.28 -0.85
CA LEU A 5 10.11 7.72 -2.19
C LEU A 5 10.14 6.19 -2.15
N ALA A 6 10.80 5.58 -1.17
CA ALA A 6 10.80 4.13 -1.00
C ALA A 6 9.39 3.58 -0.73
N LEU A 7 8.59 4.24 0.10
CA LEU A 7 7.19 3.85 0.35
C LEU A 7 6.33 3.97 -0.90
N LEU A 8 6.51 5.06 -1.67
CA LEU A 8 5.80 5.26 -2.93
C LEU A 8 6.16 4.18 -3.94
N VAL A 9 7.44 3.90 -4.17
CA VAL A 9 7.88 2.82 -5.08
C VAL A 9 7.37 1.46 -4.63
N THR A 10 7.35 1.21 -3.32
CA THR A 10 6.82 -0.05 -2.77
C THR A 10 5.33 -0.19 -3.06
N GLY A 11 4.56 0.89 -2.88
CA GLY A 11 3.10 0.87 -3.05
C GLY A 11 2.64 0.88 -4.50
N THR A 12 3.35 1.61 -5.36
CA THR A 12 2.99 1.70 -6.78
C THR A 12 3.54 0.51 -7.57
N VAL A 13 4.74 0.01 -7.27
CA VAL A 13 5.38 -1.00 -8.12
C VAL A 13 5.42 -2.37 -7.45
N ILE A 14 6.01 -2.47 -6.26
CA ILE A 14 6.31 -3.77 -5.65
C ILE A 14 5.02 -4.50 -5.24
N ILE A 15 4.10 -3.82 -4.57
CA ILE A 15 2.84 -4.42 -4.10
C ILE A 15 1.96 -4.87 -5.27
N PRO A 16 1.71 -4.05 -6.31
CA PRO A 16 0.89 -4.48 -7.44
C PRO A 16 1.49 -5.66 -8.21
N ILE A 17 2.82 -5.68 -8.40
CA ILE A 17 3.50 -6.84 -9.02
C ILE A 17 3.34 -8.08 -8.14
N GLY A 18 3.53 -7.96 -6.83
CA GLY A 18 3.31 -9.07 -5.90
C GLY A 18 1.89 -9.60 -5.95
N ALA A 19 0.89 -8.72 -5.96
CA ALA A 19 -0.53 -9.06 -6.07
C ALA A 19 -0.83 -9.79 -7.39
N TYR A 20 -0.25 -9.34 -8.51
CA TYR A 20 -0.36 -10.03 -9.80
C TYR A 20 0.23 -11.43 -9.74
N LEU A 21 1.44 -11.60 -9.20
CA LEU A 21 2.07 -12.91 -9.12
C LEU A 21 1.24 -13.86 -8.24
N VAL A 22 0.84 -13.40 -7.05
CA VAL A 22 0.02 -14.19 -6.13
C VAL A 22 -1.32 -14.56 -6.75
N GLY A 23 -2.03 -13.61 -7.36
CA GLY A 23 -3.30 -13.88 -8.03
C GLY A 23 -3.16 -14.87 -9.18
N ARG A 24 -2.07 -14.77 -9.96
CA ARG A 24 -1.77 -15.74 -11.01
C ARG A 24 -1.53 -17.15 -10.48
N TYR A 25 -0.83 -17.28 -9.34
CA TYR A 25 -0.53 -18.57 -8.73
C TYR A 25 -1.73 -19.18 -8.00
N VAL A 26 -2.58 -18.36 -7.36
CA VAL A 26 -3.69 -18.81 -6.51
C VAL A 26 -4.99 -18.99 -7.28
N VAL A 27 -5.33 -18.04 -8.16
CA VAL A 27 -6.61 -18.01 -8.89
C VAL A 27 -6.47 -18.62 -10.29
N GLY A 28 -5.30 -18.44 -10.91
CA GLY A 28 -5.01 -18.94 -12.25
C GLY A 28 -4.67 -17.81 -13.23
N PRO A 29 -4.56 -18.10 -14.54
CA PRO A 29 -4.19 -17.13 -15.54
C PRO A 29 -5.19 -15.97 -15.58
N TYR A 30 -4.70 -14.73 -15.53
CA TYR A 30 -5.55 -13.57 -15.77
C TYR A 30 -6.10 -13.60 -17.19
N GLU A 31 -7.42 -13.46 -17.32
CA GLU A 31 -8.10 -13.36 -18.61
C GLU A 31 -7.78 -11.98 -19.23
N GLY A 32 -6.98 -11.98 -20.29
CA GLY A 32 -6.63 -10.76 -21.03
C GLY A 32 -5.28 -10.86 -21.74
N SER A 33 -5.20 -10.30 -22.95
CA SER A 33 -4.00 -10.34 -23.81
C SER A 33 -2.84 -9.48 -23.32
N SER A 34 -3.07 -8.60 -22.34
CA SER A 34 -2.12 -7.57 -21.90
C SER A 34 -1.33 -7.94 -20.63
N GLY A 35 -1.63 -9.09 -19.99
CA GLY A 35 -0.85 -9.64 -18.88
C GLY A 35 -0.59 -8.64 -17.74
N LEU A 36 0.66 -8.58 -17.26
CA LEU A 36 1.06 -7.65 -16.18
C LEU A 36 0.85 -6.17 -16.57
N ALA A 37 1.13 -5.80 -17.82
CA ALA A 37 0.98 -4.41 -18.27
C ALA A 37 -0.50 -3.98 -18.27
N GLY A 38 -1.39 -4.88 -18.70
CA GLY A 38 -2.84 -4.68 -18.62
C GLY A 38 -3.31 -4.53 -17.17
N TYR A 39 -2.86 -5.43 -16.30
CA TYR A 39 -3.20 -5.42 -14.87
C TYR A 39 -2.73 -4.15 -14.15
N LEU A 40 -1.50 -3.70 -14.40
CA LEU A 40 -1.00 -2.44 -13.82
C LEU A 40 -1.77 -1.24 -14.39
N GLY A 41 -2.03 -1.25 -15.69
CA GLY A 41 -2.82 -0.21 -16.35
C GLY A 41 -4.22 -0.06 -15.75
N THR A 42 -4.92 -1.17 -15.50
CA THR A 42 -6.25 -1.13 -14.88
C THR A 42 -6.19 -0.62 -13.44
N ILE A 43 -5.23 -1.05 -12.62
CA ILE A 43 -5.09 -0.54 -11.24
C ILE A 43 -4.85 0.97 -11.22
N TYR A 44 -3.92 1.47 -12.03
CA TYR A 44 -3.63 2.90 -12.04
C TYR A 44 -4.77 3.73 -12.60
N LEU A 45 -5.46 3.22 -13.63
CA LEU A 45 -6.64 3.87 -14.18
C LEU A 45 -7.78 3.87 -13.16
N SER A 46 -8.03 2.76 -12.46
CA SER A 46 -9.04 2.70 -11.39
C SER A 46 -8.71 3.64 -10.24
N ALA A 47 -7.45 3.70 -9.81
CA ALA A 47 -7.01 4.65 -8.80
C ALA A 47 -7.20 6.10 -9.25
N TRP A 48 -6.93 6.41 -10.52
CA TRP A 48 -7.20 7.72 -11.11
C TRP A 48 -8.70 8.07 -11.11
N HIS A 49 -9.56 7.09 -11.35
CA HIS A 49 -11.02 7.27 -11.26
C HIS A 49 -11.56 7.30 -9.82
N GLY A 50 -10.68 7.20 -8.81
CA GLY A 50 -11.08 7.24 -7.41
C GLY A 50 -11.59 5.92 -6.84
N ASP A 51 -11.31 4.79 -7.49
CA ASP A 51 -11.61 3.47 -6.93
C ASP A 51 -10.86 3.28 -5.61
N ILE A 52 -11.64 3.11 -4.55
CA ILE A 52 -11.13 2.98 -3.18
C ILE A 52 -10.23 1.76 -3.07
N ALA A 53 -10.57 0.61 -3.67
CA ALA A 53 -9.75 -0.60 -3.55
C ALA A 53 -8.37 -0.41 -4.19
N ALA A 54 -8.32 0.21 -5.37
CA ALA A 54 -7.06 0.51 -6.05
C ALA A 54 -6.21 1.52 -5.26
N LEU A 55 -6.83 2.56 -4.71
CA LEU A 55 -6.15 3.54 -3.85
C LEU A 55 -5.62 2.90 -2.57
N TRP A 56 -6.38 2.02 -1.94
CA TRP A 56 -5.95 1.28 -0.75
C TRP A 56 -4.74 0.40 -1.05
N LEU A 57 -4.73 -0.30 -2.18
CA LEU A 57 -3.61 -1.14 -2.58
C LEU A 57 -2.33 -0.31 -2.77
N ILE A 58 -2.44 0.82 -3.49
CA ILE A 58 -1.29 1.69 -3.79
C ILE A 58 -0.77 2.40 -2.53
N LEU A 59 -1.67 2.87 -1.68
CA LEU A 59 -1.34 3.65 -0.49
C LEU A 59 -1.04 2.78 0.73
N ALA A 60 -1.18 1.46 0.65
CA ALA A 60 -0.98 0.53 1.76
C ALA A 60 0.33 0.75 2.56
N PRO A 61 1.51 0.95 1.93
CA PRO A 61 2.74 1.17 2.69
C PRO A 61 2.72 2.47 3.48
N LEU A 62 2.07 3.51 2.92
CA LEU A 62 1.93 4.81 3.55
C LEU A 62 0.97 4.73 4.74
N GLN A 63 -0.12 3.98 4.60
CA GLN A 63 -1.08 3.70 5.68
C GLN A 63 -0.41 2.95 6.84
N ILE A 64 0.36 1.90 6.55
CA ILE A 64 1.09 1.13 7.57
C ILE A 64 2.10 2.04 8.30
N ALA A 65 2.83 2.87 7.56
CA ALA A 65 3.75 3.85 8.14
C ALA A 65 3.02 4.86 9.04
N ALA A 66 1.87 5.37 8.62
CA ALA A 66 1.06 6.29 9.40
C ALA A 66 0.56 5.67 10.70
N VAL A 67 0.00 4.46 10.65
CA VAL A 67 -0.44 3.72 11.85
C VAL A 67 0.72 3.50 12.81
N ARG A 68 1.89 3.11 12.31
CA ARG A 68 3.08 2.92 13.15
C ARG A 68 3.54 4.22 13.80
N LEU A 69 3.53 5.33 13.07
CA LEU A 69 3.90 6.64 13.62
C LEU A 69 2.91 7.10 14.70
N ILE A 70 1.61 6.91 14.47
CA ILE A 70 0.57 7.20 15.47
C ILE A 70 0.78 6.35 16.72
N GLY A 71 1.03 5.04 16.58
CA GLY A 71 1.30 4.16 17.71
C GLY A 71 2.54 4.56 18.51
N LEU A 72 3.64 4.92 17.81
CA LEU A 72 4.85 5.43 18.46
C LEU A 72 4.62 6.78 19.17
N TRP A 73 3.79 7.64 18.59
CA TRP A 73 3.44 8.93 19.19
C TRP A 73 2.59 8.74 20.46
N LEU A 74 1.58 7.88 20.41
CA LEU A 74 0.74 7.53 21.57
C LEU A 74 1.58 6.92 22.69
N TYR A 75 2.43 5.94 22.35
CA TYR A 75 3.36 5.35 23.30
C TYR A 75 4.23 6.42 23.95
N ARG A 76 4.89 7.29 23.16
CA ARG A 76 5.71 8.38 23.74
C ARG A 76 4.91 9.32 24.66
N ARG A 77 3.63 9.59 24.35
CA ARG A 77 2.78 10.46 25.17
C ARG A 77 2.52 9.87 26.56
N GLU A 78 2.32 8.56 26.65
CA GLU A 78 2.11 7.86 27.94
C GLU A 78 3.35 7.92 28.84
N TRP A 79 4.55 7.90 28.28
CA TRP A 79 5.80 7.98 29.04
C TRP A 79 6.22 9.42 29.43
N VAL A 80 5.66 10.44 28.78
CA VAL A 80 5.91 11.87 29.11
C VAL A 80 4.96 12.38 30.20
N VAL A 81 3.92 11.61 30.57
CA VAL A 81 3.10 11.85 31.76
C VAL A 81 3.40 10.83 32.87
N PRO A 82 4.61 10.82 33.49
CA PRO A 82 4.81 10.10 34.72
C PRO A 82 4.33 10.97 35.89
N GLY A 83 3.15 10.66 36.43
CA GLY A 83 2.72 11.16 37.74
C GLY A 83 1.42 11.95 37.77
N SER A 84 0.28 11.27 37.67
CA SER A 84 -0.97 11.74 38.28
C SER A 84 -1.85 10.55 38.64
N SER A 85 -1.41 9.79 39.63
CA SER A 85 -2.24 8.86 40.42
C SER A 85 -1.57 8.69 41.77
#